data_AF-A0A535DNY2-F1
#
_entry.id   AF-A0A535DNY2-F1
#
_cell.length_a   1.000
_cell.length_b   1.000
_cell.length_c   1.000
_cell.angle_alpha   90.00
_cell.angle_beta   90.00
_cell.angle_gamma   90.00
#
_symmetry.space_group_name_H-M   'P 1'
#
loop_
_entity.id
_entity.type
_entity.pdbx_description
1 polymer ?
#
loop_
_entity_poly.entity_id
_entity_poly.type
_entity_poly.pdbx_seq_one_letter_code
_entity_poly.pdbx_strand_id
1 'polypeptide(L)'
;MNWSELIGADAVISPPYAWQQRLNKSGIQVTSRIAQPVDPNTINQLVTHFPDFRRAYSEDGLAVEDFDSYPPTRRTLRQFIAACGDLAGLVRDVMVPNPDQA
;
A
#
# COMPACT_ATOMS: atom_id res chain seq x y z
N MET A 1 3.52 5.32 14.90
CA MET A 1 3.50 4.51 13.67
C MET A 1 2.11 4.66 13.07
N ASN A 2 1.96 4.96 11.78
CA ASN A 2 0.66 5.24 11.15
C ASN A 2 -0.42 4.16 11.36
N TRP A 3 -0.05 2.89 11.57
CA TRP A 3 -1.03 1.83 11.86
C TRP A 3 -1.85 2.09 13.14
N SER A 4 -1.31 2.79 14.14
CA SER A 4 -1.99 2.99 15.44
C SER A 4 -3.28 3.77 15.33
N GLU A 5 -3.40 4.57 14.28
CA GLU A 5 -4.59 5.36 13.97
C GLU A 5 -5.73 4.48 13.42
N LEU A 6 -5.42 3.26 12.99
CA LEU A 6 -6.41 2.29 12.51
C LEU A 6 -6.99 1.41 13.63
N ILE A 7 -6.52 1.55 14.88
CA ILE A 7 -7.02 0.75 16.01
C ILE A 7 -8.49 1.07 16.27
N GLY A 8 -9.32 0.02 16.34
CA GLY A 8 -10.76 0.11 16.54
C GLY A 8 -11.59 0.03 15.27
N ALA A 9 -10.97 -0.09 14.09
CA ALA A 9 -11.67 -0.32 12.83
C ALA A 9 -12.33 -1.71 12.78
N ASP A 10 -13.45 -1.83 12.07
CA ASP A 10 -14.03 -3.12 11.65
C ASP A 10 -13.23 -3.67 10.45
N ALA A 11 -11.98 -4.03 10.69
CA ALA A 11 -11.04 -4.47 9.67
C ALA A 11 -9.98 -5.43 10.24
N VAL A 12 -9.49 -6.33 9.39
CA VAL A 12 -8.31 -7.15 9.66
C VAL A 12 -7.09 -6.49 9.03
N ILE A 13 -6.07 -6.20 9.83
CA ILE A 13 -4.80 -5.67 9.34
C ILE A 13 -3.85 -6.86 9.13
N SER A 14 -3.35 -7.03 7.90
CA SER A 14 -2.46 -8.13 7.50
C SER A 14 -1.04 -7.64 7.17
N PRO A 15 -0.26 -7.17 8.16
CA PRO A 15 1.06 -6.62 7.88
C PRO A 15 2.08 -7.75 7.64
N PRO A 16 3.17 -7.51 6.90
CA PRO A 16 4.28 -8.46 6.78
C PRO A 16 4.88 -8.84 8.13
N TYR A 17 5.50 -10.01 8.24
CA TYR A 17 6.05 -10.54 9.51
C TYR A 17 6.95 -9.53 10.25
N ALA A 18 7.87 -8.88 9.54
CA ALA A 18 8.75 -7.88 10.15
C ALA A 18 7.98 -6.72 10.81
N TRP A 19 6.84 -6.33 10.26
CA TRP A 19 5.97 -5.34 10.87
C TRP A 19 5.24 -5.91 12.07
N GLN A 20 4.69 -7.14 12.00
CA GLN A 20 4.06 -7.80 13.16
C GLN A 20 4.98 -7.81 14.38
N GLN A 21 6.25 -8.17 14.20
CA GLN A 21 7.25 -8.14 15.27
C GLN A 21 7.45 -6.73 15.85
N ARG A 22 7.49 -5.70 14.99
CA ARG A 22 7.61 -4.30 15.43
C ARG A 22 6.39 -3.84 16.19
N LEU A 23 5.18 -4.21 15.76
CA LEU A 23 3.93 -3.87 16.43
C LEU A 23 3.90 -4.43 17.84
N ASN A 24 4.23 -5.72 17.98
CA ASN A 24 4.25 -6.42 19.28
C ASN A 24 5.25 -5.80 20.26
N LYS A 25 6.33 -5.18 19.77
CA LYS A 25 7.38 -4.54 20.59
C LYS A 25 7.18 -3.02 20.75
N SER A 26 6.16 -2.43 20.14
CA SER A 26 6.06 -0.97 19.98
C SER A 26 5.73 -0.21 21.26
N GLY A 27 5.19 -0.87 22.29
CA GLY A 27 4.70 -0.22 23.51
C GLY A 27 3.53 0.75 23.28
N ILE A 28 2.98 0.81 22.06
CA ILE A 28 1.86 1.70 21.71
C ILE A 28 0.61 1.21 22.42
N GLN A 29 -0.08 2.13 23.09
CA GLN A 29 -1.31 1.82 23.79
C GLN A 29 -2.43 1.41 22.81
N VAL A 30 -3.05 0.27 23.07
CA VAL A 30 -4.19 -0.25 22.31
C VAL A 30 -5.46 0.48 22.77
N THR A 31 -5.77 1.58 22.10
CA THR A 31 -7.00 2.36 22.30
C THR A 31 -7.62 2.67 20.95
N SER A 32 -8.96 2.68 20.89
CA SER A 32 -9.67 3.04 19.67
C SER A 32 -9.34 4.47 19.23
N ARG A 33 -8.91 4.62 17.98
CA ARG A 33 -8.58 5.91 17.35
C ARG A 33 -9.26 6.11 16.00
N ILE A 34 -9.82 5.07 15.39
CA ILE A 34 -10.41 5.15 14.04
C ILE A 34 -11.50 6.23 13.89
N ALA A 35 -12.26 6.50 14.97
CA ALA A 35 -13.31 7.50 14.98
C ALA A 35 -12.80 8.92 15.31
N GLN A 36 -11.52 9.07 15.66
CA GLN A 36 -10.93 10.38 15.89
C GLN A 36 -10.72 11.07 14.54
N PRO A 37 -11.24 12.30 14.36
CA PRO A 37 -11.07 13.00 13.10
C PRO A 37 -9.59 13.31 12.85
N VAL A 38 -9.16 13.14 11.60
CA VAL A 38 -7.84 13.59 11.17
C VAL A 38 -7.79 15.11 11.24
N ASP A 39 -6.67 15.67 11.70
CA ASP A 39 -6.45 17.11 11.74
C ASP A 39 -6.68 17.73 10.34
N PRO A 40 -7.62 18.68 10.19
CA PRO A 40 -7.89 19.34 8.92
C PRO A 40 -6.66 19.98 8.29
N ASN A 41 -5.71 20.48 9.09
CA ASN A 41 -4.47 21.04 8.55
C ASN A 41 -3.61 19.97 7.86
N THR A 42 -3.58 18.74 8.39
CA THR A 42 -2.90 17.60 7.74
C THR A 42 -3.54 17.30 6.38
N ILE A 43 -4.87 17.26 6.31
CA ILE A 43 -5.59 17.04 5.06
C ILE A 43 -5.30 18.17 4.06
N ASN A 44 -5.33 19.43 4.51
CA ASN A 44 -5.03 20.58 3.66
C ASN A 44 -3.62 20.50 3.07
N GLN A 45 -2.61 20.17 3.89
CA GLN A 45 -1.24 19.97 3.40
C GLN A 45 -1.17 18.88 2.32
N LEU A 46 -1.86 17.75 2.53
CA LEU A 46 -1.86 16.65 1.56
C LEU A 46 -2.54 17.06 0.24
N VAL A 47 -3.69 17.72 0.32
CA VAL A 47 -4.44 18.22 -0.85
C VAL A 47 -3.66 19.28 -1.63
N THR A 48 -2.97 20.19 -0.94
CA THR A 48 -2.18 21.27 -1.56
C THR A 48 -0.94 20.74 -2.27
N HIS A 49 -0.22 19.80 -1.66
CA HIS A 49 1.12 19.42 -2.11
C HIS A 49 1.17 18.14 -2.94
N PHE A 50 0.15 17.27 -2.87
CA PHE A 50 0.16 15.98 -3.56
C PHE A 50 -1.02 15.89 -4.54
N PRO A 51 -0.82 16.21 -5.84
CA PRO A 51 -1.89 16.16 -6.84
C PRO A 51 -2.58 14.80 -6.94
N ASP A 52 -1.83 13.71 -6.83
CA ASP A 52 -2.37 12.34 -6.83
C ASP A 52 -3.26 12.11 -5.60
N PHE A 53 -2.87 12.60 -4.41
CA PHE A 53 -3.71 12.52 -3.21
C PHE A 53 -5.00 13.33 -3.38
N ARG A 54 -4.90 14.58 -3.84
CA ARG A 54 -6.08 15.42 -4.10
C ARG A 54 -7.08 14.73 -5.03
N ARG A 55 -6.60 14.14 -6.13
CA ARG A 55 -7.44 13.39 -7.06
C ARG A 55 -8.12 12.19 -6.42
N ALA A 56 -7.40 11.42 -5.60
CA ALA A 56 -7.96 10.24 -4.96
C ALA A 56 -8.83 10.53 -3.72
N TYR A 57 -8.63 11.69 -3.07
CA TYR A 57 -9.31 12.06 -1.83
C TYR A 57 -10.59 12.87 -2.08
N SER A 58 -10.63 13.69 -3.12
CA SER A 58 -11.82 14.45 -3.50
C SER A 58 -12.90 13.54 -4.08
N GLU A 59 -14.16 13.72 -3.66
CA GLU A 59 -15.33 12.94 -4.11
C GLU A 59 -15.41 12.81 -5.64
N ASP A 60 -15.20 13.91 -6.36
CA ASP A 60 -15.19 13.96 -7.83
C ASP A 60 -13.78 14.08 -8.43
N GLY A 61 -12.73 13.76 -7.67
CA GLY A 61 -11.33 13.98 -8.07
C GLY A 61 -10.78 12.98 -9.09
N LEU A 62 -11.48 11.85 -9.29
CA LEU A 62 -11.12 10.79 -10.23
C LEU A 62 -12.39 10.09 -10.74
N ALA A 63 -12.70 10.27 -12.02
CA ALA A 63 -13.81 9.57 -12.66
C ALA A 63 -13.48 8.07 -12.83
N VAL A 64 -14.52 7.23 -12.89
CA VAL A 64 -14.37 5.77 -12.98
C VAL A 64 -13.61 5.37 -14.25
N GLU A 65 -13.91 6.02 -15.37
CA GLU A 65 -13.25 5.84 -16.67
C GLU A 65 -11.76 6.21 -16.67
N ASP A 66 -11.32 7.08 -15.75
CA ASP A 66 -9.93 7.51 -15.64
C ASP A 66 -9.09 6.59 -14.73
N PHE A 67 -9.73 5.68 -13.98
CA PHE A 67 -9.08 4.89 -12.95
C PHE A 67 -7.93 4.02 -13.49
N ASP A 68 -8.12 3.39 -14.65
CA ASP A 68 -7.10 2.53 -15.26
C ASP A 68 -5.91 3.32 -15.83
N SER A 69 -6.12 4.61 -16.10
CA SER A 69 -5.08 5.54 -16.54
C SER A 69 -4.43 6.30 -15.38
N TYR A 70 -4.97 6.21 -14.16
CA TYR A 70 -4.45 6.86 -12.97
C TYR A 70 -3.03 6.34 -12.65
N PRO A 71 -2.01 7.22 -12.48
CA PRO A 71 -0.63 6.77 -12.38
C PRO A 71 -0.35 5.78 -11.23
N PRO A 72 -0.89 5.96 -10.01
CA PRO A 72 -0.80 4.94 -8.96
C PRO A 72 -1.37 3.58 -9.36
N THR A 73 -2.55 3.52 -9.99
CA THR A 73 -3.13 2.27 -10.52
C THR A 73 -2.16 1.58 -11.48
N ARG A 74 -1.64 2.32 -12.47
CA ARG A 74 -0.68 1.75 -13.44
C ARG A 74 0.62 1.29 -12.79
N ARG A 75 1.14 2.02 -11.79
CA ARG A 75 2.35 1.61 -11.05
C ARG A 75 2.11 0.29 -10.31
N THR A 76 0.99 0.15 -9.61
CA THR A 76 0.61 -1.07 -8.90
C THR A 76 0.45 -2.24 -9.88
N LEU A 77 -0.28 -2.07 -10.97
CA LEU A 77 -0.46 -3.13 -11.98
C LEU A 77 0.88 -3.58 -12.56
N ARG A 78 1.78 -2.64 -12.87
CA ARG A 78 3.13 -2.97 -13.36
C ARG A 78 3.94 -3.78 -12.36
N GLN A 79 3.85 -3.47 -11.05
CA GLN A 79 4.55 -4.23 -10.01
C GLN A 79 4.04 -5.67 -9.94
N PHE A 80 2.72 -5.88 -9.97
CA PHE A 80 2.15 -7.24 -9.96
C PHE A 80 2.50 -8.03 -11.22
N ILE A 81 2.42 -7.40 -12.40
CA ILE A 81 2.76 -8.06 -13.67
C ILE A 81 4.24 -8.45 -13.70
N ALA A 82 5.14 -7.57 -13.25
CA ALA A 82 6.56 -7.88 -13.14
C ALA A 82 6.81 -9.06 -12.21
N ALA A 83 6.18 -9.08 -11.02
CA ALA A 83 6.33 -10.18 -10.07
C ALA A 83 5.88 -11.54 -10.65
N CYS A 84 4.83 -11.57 -11.47
CA CYS A 84 4.42 -12.79 -12.19
C CYS A 84 5.49 -13.25 -13.19
N GLY A 85 6.10 -12.31 -13.92
CA GLY A 85 7.20 -12.60 -14.83
C GLY A 85 8.43 -13.14 -14.12
N ASP A 86 8.82 -12.51 -13.00
CA ASP A 86 9.95 -12.92 -12.17
C ASP A 86 9.75 -14.34 -11.61
N LEU A 87 8.54 -14.65 -11.13
CA LEU A 87 8.20 -16.00 -10.65
C LEU A 87 8.32 -17.04 -11.77
N ALA A 88 7.82 -16.73 -12.97
CA ALA A 88 7.97 -17.62 -14.12
C ALA A 88 9.44 -17.80 -14.53
N GLY A 89 10.26 -16.76 -14.39
CA GLY A 89 11.72 -16.82 -14.51
C GLY A 89 12.33 -17.82 -13.54
N LEU A 90 12.07 -17.63 -12.25
CA LEU A 90 12.55 -18.51 -11.18
C LEU A 90 12.18 -19.98 -11.41
N VAL A 91 10.91 -20.25 -11.75
CA VAL A 91 10.45 -21.63 -11.99
C VAL A 91 11.20 -22.25 -13.17
N ARG A 92 11.45 -21.49 -14.24
CA ARG A 92 12.21 -21.97 -15.40
C ARG A 92 13.64 -22.35 -15.01
N ASP A 93 14.32 -21.51 -14.24
CA ASP A 93 15.71 -21.76 -13.82
C ASP A 93 15.82 -22.97 -12.87
N VAL A 94 14.77 -23.25 -12.07
CA VAL A 94 14.70 -24.46 -11.24
C VAL A 94 14.45 -25.71 -12.09
N MET A 95 13.54 -25.64 -13.08
CA MET A 95 13.16 -26.79 -13.91
C MET A 95 14.23 -27.14 -14.94
N VAL A 96 14.90 -26.15 -15.51
CA VAL A 96 15.94 -26.29 -16.53
C VAL A 96 17.11 -25.38 -16.12
N PRO A 97 18.01 -25.87 -15.25
CA PRO A 97 19.13 -25.08 -14.76
C PRO A 97 20.01 -24.55 -15.90
N ASN A 98 20.43 -23.29 -15.78
CA ASN A 98 21.30 -22.66 -16.78
C ASN A 98 22.70 -23.29 -16.75
N PRO A 99 23.16 -23.96 -17.82
CA PRO A 99 24.47 -24.61 -17.85
C PRO A 99 25.64 -23.62 -17.84
N ASP A 100 25.41 -22.34 -18.15
CA ASP A 100 26.45 -21.31 -18.24
C ASP A 100 26.64 -20.51 -16.92
N GLN A 101 25.85 -20.80 -15.88
CA GLN A 101 25.96 -20.16 -14.55
C GLN A 101 26.71 -21.00 -13.50
N ALA A 102 27.41 -22.05 -13.95
CA ALA A 102 28.23 -22.93 -13.10
C ALA A 102 29.60 -22.33 -12.75
#